data_AF-A0A3C0A085-F1
#
_entry.id   AF-A0A3C0A085-F1
#
_cell.length_a   1.000
_cell.length_b   1.000
_cell.length_c   1.000
_cell.angle_alpha   90.00
_cell.angle_beta   90.00
_cell.angle_gamma   90.00
#
_symmetry.space_group_name_H-M   'P 1'
#
loop_
_entity.id
_entity.type
_entity.pdbx_description
1 polymer ?
#
loop_
_entity_poly.entity_id
_entity_poly.type
_entity_poly.pdbx_seq_one_letter_code
_entity_poly.pdbx_strand_id
1 'polypeptide(L)' 'MKCSVITYKPIGIIRSGHIEAERTPIQPAYAKGCKGQAEIFREFADGLCDLEVFSHIYLIYHFNKAGPAKLKV' A
#
# COMPACT_ATOMS: atom_id res chain seq x y z
N MET A 1 10.88 17.32 21.66
CA MET A 1 10.02 16.12 21.52
C MET A 1 10.90 14.90 21.70
N LYS A 2 10.56 13.99 22.63
CA LYS A 2 11.25 12.69 22.68
C LYS A 2 10.91 11.94 21.39
N CYS A 3 11.92 11.42 20.72
CA CYS A 3 11.74 10.58 19.54
C CYS A 3 11.28 9.20 20.03
N SER A 4 9.97 8.96 20.02
CA SER A 4 9.39 7.64 20.25
C SER A 4 9.30 6.92 18.91
N VAL A 5 9.88 5.72 18.83
CA VAL A 5 9.75 4.86 17.65
C VAL A 5 8.30 4.40 17.53
N ILE A 6 7.73 4.54 16.33
CA ILE A 6 6.42 3.96 15.98
C ILE A 6 6.65 2.69 15.18
N THR A 7 6.11 1.58 15.67
CA THR A 7 6.13 0.27 14.98
C THR A 7 4.74 -0.07 14.48
N TYR A 8 4.64 -0.75 13.34
CA TYR A 8 3.38 -1.25 12.81
C TYR A 8 3.52 -2.69 12.31
N LYS A 9 2.41 -3.43 12.36
CA LYS A 9 2.28 -4.77 11.81
C LYS A 9 1.53 -4.69 10.47
N PRO A 10 2.06 -5.25 9.37
CA PRO A 10 1.32 -5.30 8.12
C PRO A 10 0.06 -6.16 8.28
N ILE A 11 -1.05 -5.72 7.66
CA ILE A 11 -2.33 -6.46 7.66
C ILE A 11 -2.53 -7.30 6.40
N GLY A 12 -1.60 -7.23 5.45
CA GLY A 12 -1.75 -7.85 4.15
C GLY A 12 -0.64 -7.48 3.16
N ILE A 13 -0.85 -7.86 1.90
CA ILE A 13 0.09 -7.65 0.78
C ILE A 13 -0.67 -7.03 -0.40
N ILE A 14 -0.08 -6.03 -1.03
CA ILE A 14 -0.58 -5.48 -2.30
C ILE A 14 0.11 -6.20 -3.46
N ARG A 15 -0.68 -6.78 -4.37
CA ARG A 15 -0.22 -7.33 -5.65
C ARG A 15 -0.63 -6.42 -6.78
N SER A 16 0.29 -6.19 -7.71
CA SER A 16 0.03 -5.43 -8.94
C SER A 16 0.91 -5.96 -10.07
N GLY A 17 0.66 -5.52 -11.31
CA GLY A 17 1.54 -5.80 -12.44
C GLY A 17 2.89 -5.05 -12.38
N HIS A 18 3.07 -4.16 -11.40
CA HIS A 18 4.30 -3.37 -11.25
C HIS A 18 5.29 -4.08 -10.31
N ILE A 19 6.31 -4.68 -10.91
CA ILE A 19 7.34 -5.49 -10.21
C ILE A 19 8.71 -4.80 -10.13
N GLU A 20 8.96 -3.88 -11.06
CA GLU A 20 10.20 -3.09 -11.21
C GLU A 20 9.88 -1.63 -10.88
N ALA A 21 10.61 -1.03 -9.93
CA ALA A 21 10.33 0.32 -9.44
C ALA A 21 10.50 1.36 -10.55
N GLU A 22 11.50 1.19 -11.39
CA GLU A 22 11.86 2.06 -12.52
C GLU A 22 10.80 2.03 -13.63
N ARG A 23 10.03 0.95 -13.71
CA ARG A 23 8.90 0.81 -14.65
C ARG A 23 7.55 1.10 -14.03
N THR A 24 7.50 1.34 -12.72
CA THR A 24 6.27 1.67 -12.02
C THR A 24 5.87 3.10 -12.40
N PRO A 25 4.62 3.35 -12.85
CA PRO A 25 4.20 4.69 -13.23
C PRO A 25 4.34 5.67 -12.05
N ILE A 26 4.79 6.89 -12.35
CA ILE A 26 4.95 7.96 -11.34
C ILE A 26 3.61 8.34 -10.69
N GLN A 27 2.49 8.14 -11.40
CA GLN A 27 1.15 8.40 -10.89
C GLN A 27 0.16 7.31 -11.32
N PRO A 28 -0.84 6.97 -10.47
CA PRO A 28 -1.86 5.96 -10.79
C PRO A 28 -2.65 6.25 -12.08
N ALA A 29 -2.81 7.52 -12.46
CA ALA A 29 -3.51 7.92 -13.69
C ALA A 29 -2.91 7.28 -14.96
N TYR A 30 -1.61 6.94 -14.93
CA TYR A 30 -0.90 6.30 -16.04
C TYR A 30 -0.93 4.77 -15.98
N ALA A 31 -1.51 4.18 -14.94
CA ALA A 31 -1.60 2.72 -14.74
C ALA A 31 -2.92 2.14 -15.29
N LYS A 32 -3.56 2.80 -16.27
CA LYS A 32 -4.84 2.36 -16.83
C LYS A 32 -4.73 0.92 -17.34
N GLY A 33 -5.65 0.06 -16.90
CA GLY A 33 -5.67 -1.37 -17.25
C GLY A 33 -4.86 -2.27 -16.30
N CYS A 34 -4.08 -1.71 -15.38
CA CYS A 34 -3.42 -2.48 -14.32
C CYS A 34 -4.39 -2.68 -13.15
N LYS A 35 -4.89 -3.90 -12.96
CA LYS A 35 -5.70 -4.24 -11.79
C LYS A 35 -4.78 -4.58 -10.61
N GLY A 36 -4.97 -3.89 -9.48
CA GLY A 36 -4.33 -4.23 -8.21
C GLY A 36 -5.21 -5.10 -7.33
N GLN A 37 -4.60 -5.83 -6.40
CA GLN A 37 -5.28 -6.62 -5.38
C GLN A 37 -4.61 -6.40 -4.02
N ALA A 38 -5.40 -6.06 -3.00
CA ALA A 38 -4.95 -6.08 -1.61
C ALA A 38 -5.40 -7.40 -0.97
N GLU A 39 -4.45 -8.26 -0.62
CA GLU A 39 -4.69 -9.52 0.07
C GLU A 39 -4.52 -9.31 1.58
N ILE A 40 -5.62 -9.40 2.32
CA ILE A 40 -5.64 -9.20 3.77
C ILE A 40 -5.43 -10.54 4.48
N PHE A 41 -4.57 -10.55 5.50
CA PHE A 41 -4.33 -11.76 6.27
C PHE A 41 -5.58 -12.20 7.02
N ARG A 42 -5.77 -13.51 7.15
CA ARG A 42 -6.99 -14.10 7.72
C ARG A 42 -7.32 -13.58 9.13
N GLU A 43 -6.31 -13.29 9.93
CA GLU A 43 -6.47 -12.74 11.29
C GLU A 43 -7.11 -11.33 11.32
N PHE A 44 -7.18 -10.63 10.18
CA PHE A 44 -7.79 -9.30 10.05
C PHE A 44 -9.04 -9.30 9.15
N ALA A 45 -9.53 -10.46 8.72
CA ALA A 45 -10.63 -10.57 7.75
C ALA A 45 -11.93 -9.89 8.22
N ASP A 46 -12.25 -9.99 9.52
CA ASP A 46 -13.46 -9.39 10.10
C ASP A 46 -13.46 -7.86 9.99
N GLY A 47 -12.28 -7.23 9.90
CA GLY A 47 -12.15 -5.79 9.70
C GLY A 47 -12.56 -5.31 8.30
N LEU A 48 -12.91 -6.21 7.39
CA LEU A 48 -13.41 -5.90 6.04
C LEU A 48 -14.94 -5.89 5.97
N CYS A 49 -15.65 -6.08 7.09
CA CYS A 49 -17.10 -6.00 7.13
C CYS A 49 -17.60 -4.69 6.52
N ASP A 50 -18.64 -4.78 5.68
CA ASP A 50 -19.29 -3.67 4.98
C ASP A 50 -18.39 -2.89 4.01
N LEU A 51 -17.15 -3.32 3.73
CA LEU A 51 -16.25 -2.62 2.83
C LEU A 51 -16.84 -2.51 1.40
N GLU A 52 -17.69 -3.47 1.02
CA GLU A 52 -18.39 -3.53 -0.26
C GLU A 52 -19.39 -2.38 -0.49
N VAL A 53 -19.83 -1.70 0.57
CA VAL A 53 -20.75 -0.54 0.43
C VAL A 53 -20.03 0.72 -0.03
N PHE A 54 -18.69 0.72 -0.02
CA PHE A 54 -17.86 1.84 -0.45
C PHE A 54 -17.40 1.68 -1.89
N SER A 55 -17.42 2.76 -2.65
CA SER A 55 -16.86 2.79 -4.01
C SER A 55 -15.35 2.91 -4.04
N HIS A 56 -14.74 3.48 -2.99
CA HIS A 56 -13.32 3.78 -2.89
C HIS A 56 -12.81 3.57 -1.46
N ILE A 57 -11.54 3.19 -1.36
CA ILE A 57 -10.84 3.00 -0.08
C ILE A 57 -9.44 3.63 -0.16
N TYR A 58 -8.88 3.96 0.99
CA TYR A 58 -7.47 4.35 1.09
C TYR A 58 -6.63 3.15 1.53
N LEU A 59 -5.53 2.92 0.84
CA LEU A 59 -4.51 1.96 1.25
C LEU A 59 -3.28 2.74 1.72
N ILE A 60 -2.91 2.53 2.99
CA ILE A 60 -1.64 2.99 3.54
C ILE A 60 -0.70 1.79 3.51
N TYR A 61 0.42 1.92 2.79
CA TYR A 61 1.33 0.81 2.56
C TYR A 61 2.79 1.23 2.71
N HIS A 62 3.64 0.25 3.00
CA HIS A 62 5.08 0.44 3.13
C HIS A 62 5.74 0.22 1.76
N PHE A 63 6.47 1.22 1.25
CA PHE A 63 7.40 1.03 0.13
C PHE A 63 8.61 0.17 0.55
N ASN A 64 8.44 -1.14 0.60
CA ASN A 64 9.40 -2.08 1.18
C ASN A 64 10.78 -2.13 0.49
N LYS A 65 10.89 -1.53 -0.71
CA LYS A 65 12.14 -1.38 -1.48
C LYS A 65 12.66 0.06 -1.50
N ALA A 66 12.02 1.00 -0.81
CA ALA A 66 12.51 2.37 -0.75
C ALA A 66 13.83 2.45 0.03
N GLY A 67 14.75 3.28 -0.46
CA GLY A 67 15.95 3.65 0.31
C GLY A 67 15.61 4.59 1.48
N PRO A 68 16.63 5.05 2.21
CA PRO A 68 16.47 6.04 3.27
C PRO A 68 15.72 7.28 2.77
N ALA A 69 14.82 7.79 3.61
CA ALA A 69 14.09 9.01 3.29
C ALA A 69 15.06 10.19 3.08
N LYS A 70 14.95 10.86 1.93
CA LYS A 70 15.65 12.11 1.66
C LYS A 70 14.71 13.27 1.97
N LEU A 71 15.19 14.24 2.74
CA LEU A 71 14.39 15.43 3.12
C LEU A 71 14.45 16.55 2.06
N LYS A 72 15.17 16.30 0.96
CA LYS A 72 15.32 17.20 -0.18
C LYS A 72 15.18 16.36 -1.44
N VAL A 73 14.42 16.88 -2.39
CA VAL A 73 14.21 16.33 -3.73
C VAL A 73 14.95 17.15 -4.75
#